data_AF-A0A094CA76-F1
#
_entry.id   AF-A0A094CA76-F1
#
_cell.length_a   1.000
_cell.length_b   1.000
_cell.length_c   1.000
_cell.angle_alpha   90.00
_cell.angle_beta   90.00
_cell.angle_gamma   90.00
#
_symmetry.space_group_name_H-M   'P 1'
#
loop_
_entity.id
_entity.type
_entity.pdbx_description
1 polymer ?
#
loop_
_entity_poly.entity_id
_entity_poly.type
_entity_poly.pdbx_seq_one_letter_code
_entity_poly.pdbx_strand_id
1 'polypeptide(L)'
;MAIEDVGHLWKKGALTIPDVPFRDALLSAYVEYVHPYMPLIELREFLSIVEEGTGESGRISLLLFQAVMFTGVAFVDMSHLTAAGYATRKDARKAFYLKSRALYDFDYETDRVAIVQALLLMTYWYETPDDQKDTWHWMGVAISLAHTIGLHRNPSPTTMPPRKQKLWKRIWWSCFMRDRLVALGMRRPTRIKDEDFDVPMLEIEDFETEEFPSHILPSCRTLRNSALLTDLAHLCIAKAKLCLCISHVLSAQYSVLIRDQGQAMGQEGNTRSSVMLFPKKLDQTDEVRDCDSELAEWLVSLPEPCLYRAPTPEDVDAGRASLVVQRALLHMCYHATLSALHRPQVLPSAETAAHPQCRALQDVSRRQVREASREITRAAQALFHLQLARYLPTTGVTVLLPAIIIHLLDIKSPNGGTRDEARKGFATCMGVLELLRDNYAAADFATQFLGAAMRKAGIDAAEPQGNGTAGTDARAGLTPPPDSSTGPSGAGAPPPSNFWDGSNATPNGMGVGEVTTPPDDADAEMKLGNCEVGGEEGVFEEQFGALVDFGEGGPGAEGAEMVGGMHGESGGFMMGGMEFGGGWGGVMVE
;
A
#
# COMPACT_ATOMS: atom_id res chain seq x y z
N MET A 1 19.45 -26.92 -8.43
CA MET A 1 19.22 -26.68 -6.99
C MET A 1 19.79 -27.85 -6.21
N ALA A 2 20.57 -27.60 -5.16
CA ALA A 2 21.15 -28.67 -4.36
C ALA A 2 20.06 -29.37 -3.51
N ILE A 3 20.29 -30.61 -3.08
CA ILE A 3 19.31 -31.36 -2.26
C ILE A 3 19.05 -30.64 -0.92
N GLU A 4 20.10 -30.03 -0.35
CA GLU A 4 20.02 -29.25 0.89
C GLU A 4 19.10 -28.02 0.75
N ASP A 5 19.18 -27.32 -0.40
CA ASP A 5 18.30 -26.19 -0.72
C ASP A 5 16.83 -26.62 -0.78
N VAL A 6 16.55 -27.76 -1.41
CA VAL A 6 15.19 -28.32 -1.48
C VAL A 6 14.66 -28.67 -0.09
N GLY A 7 15.50 -29.29 0.75
CA GLY A 7 15.17 -29.55 2.15
C GLY A 7 14.86 -28.27 2.94
N HIS A 8 15.63 -27.20 2.70
CA HIS A 8 15.38 -25.89 3.30
C HIS A 8 14.04 -25.30 2.86
N LEU A 9 13.72 -25.36 1.56
CA LEU A 9 12.46 -24.87 1.01
C LEU A 9 11.24 -25.64 1.56
N TRP A 10 11.37 -26.96 1.76
CA TRP A 10 10.35 -27.75 2.46
C TRP A 10 10.18 -27.29 3.91
N LYS A 11 11.26 -27.08 4.65
CA LYS A 11 11.21 -26.60 6.04
C LYS A 11 10.59 -25.20 6.15
N LYS A 12 10.76 -24.36 5.15
CA LYS A 12 10.11 -23.04 5.03
C LYS A 12 8.65 -23.13 4.57
N GLY A 13 8.15 -24.31 4.20
CA GLY A 13 6.80 -24.51 3.66
C GLY A 13 6.61 -23.89 2.27
N ALA A 14 7.69 -23.52 1.60
CA ALA A 14 7.67 -22.83 0.31
C ALA A 14 7.17 -23.74 -0.83
N LEU A 15 7.38 -25.06 -0.68
CA LEU A 15 6.93 -26.10 -1.61
C LEU A 15 5.52 -26.62 -1.29
N THR A 16 4.89 -26.11 -0.23
CA THR A 16 3.53 -26.52 0.19
C THR A 16 2.49 -25.56 -0.36
N ILE A 17 1.51 -26.11 -1.07
CA ILE A 17 0.33 -25.38 -1.55
C ILE A 17 -0.84 -25.51 -0.56
N PRO A 18 -1.75 -24.52 -0.47
CA PRO A 18 -2.96 -24.63 0.35
C PRO A 18 -3.88 -25.76 -0.12
N ASP A 19 -4.75 -26.24 0.76
CA ASP A 19 -5.84 -27.14 0.36
C ASP A 19 -6.83 -26.44 -0.58
N VAL A 20 -7.65 -27.22 -1.29
CA VAL A 20 -8.53 -26.68 -2.36
C VAL A 20 -9.47 -25.58 -1.84
N PRO A 21 -10.21 -25.74 -0.73
CA PRO A 21 -11.11 -24.69 -0.24
C PRO A 21 -10.38 -23.39 0.11
N PHE A 22 -9.22 -23.47 0.78
CA PHE A 22 -8.47 -22.28 1.14
C PHE A 22 -7.80 -21.64 -0.07
N ARG A 23 -7.22 -22.46 -0.96
CA ARG A 23 -6.63 -22.03 -2.24
C ARG A 23 -7.63 -21.25 -3.07
N ASP A 24 -8.83 -21.80 -3.26
CA ASP A 24 -9.85 -21.22 -4.13
C ASP A 24 -10.42 -19.91 -3.55
N ALA A 25 -10.51 -19.82 -2.21
CA ALA A 25 -10.87 -18.59 -1.53
C ALA A 25 -9.79 -17.49 -1.71
N LEU A 26 -8.51 -17.85 -1.61
CA LEU A 26 -7.40 -16.91 -1.88
C LEU A 26 -7.36 -16.48 -3.35
N LEU A 27 -7.61 -17.40 -4.29
CA LEU A 27 -7.67 -17.10 -5.72
C LEU A 27 -8.83 -16.16 -6.04
N SER A 28 -10.02 -16.41 -5.48
CA SER A 28 -11.17 -15.53 -5.64
C SER A 28 -10.85 -14.12 -5.12
N ALA A 29 -10.25 -14.03 -3.93
CA ALA A 29 -9.80 -12.78 -3.35
C ALA A 29 -8.77 -12.04 -4.24
N TYR A 30 -7.82 -12.77 -4.86
CA TYR A 30 -6.88 -12.20 -5.82
C TYR A 30 -7.59 -11.66 -7.08
N VAL A 31 -8.49 -12.44 -7.67
CA VAL A 31 -9.25 -12.05 -8.87
C VAL A 31 -10.09 -10.80 -8.62
N GLU A 32 -10.69 -10.69 -7.43
CA GLU A 32 -11.64 -9.61 -7.13
C GLU A 32 -10.95 -8.32 -6.67
N TYR A 33 -9.82 -8.44 -5.94
CA TYR A 33 -9.24 -7.30 -5.23
C TYR A 33 -7.75 -7.07 -5.50
N VAL A 34 -7.08 -7.86 -6.34
CA VAL A 34 -5.68 -7.64 -6.75
C VAL A 34 -5.55 -7.48 -8.26
N HIS A 35 -6.03 -8.47 -9.01
CA HIS A 35 -5.94 -8.51 -10.47
C HIS A 35 -6.47 -7.24 -11.15
N PRO A 36 -7.60 -6.62 -10.73
CA PRO A 36 -8.17 -5.47 -11.43
C PRO A 36 -7.26 -4.23 -11.49
N TYR A 37 -6.32 -4.07 -10.56
CA TYR A 37 -5.36 -2.97 -10.58
C TYR A 37 -3.91 -3.40 -10.84
N MET A 38 -3.68 -4.71 -10.94
CA MET A 38 -2.37 -5.33 -11.21
C MET A 38 -2.60 -6.58 -12.08
N PRO A 39 -3.04 -6.41 -13.35
CA PRO A 39 -3.46 -7.49 -14.24
C PRO A 39 -2.25 -8.24 -14.83
N LEU A 40 -1.51 -8.92 -13.96
CA LEU A 40 -0.21 -9.49 -14.29
C LEU A 40 -0.26 -10.81 -15.03
N ILE A 41 -1.40 -11.51 -15.01
CA ILE A 41 -1.51 -12.92 -15.38
C ILE A 41 -2.58 -13.08 -16.46
N GLU A 42 -2.48 -14.14 -17.25
CA GLU A 42 -3.54 -14.64 -18.12
C GLU A 42 -4.43 -15.55 -17.27
N LEU A 43 -5.47 -14.97 -16.66
CA LEU A 43 -6.30 -15.61 -15.65
C LEU A 43 -6.95 -16.90 -16.16
N ARG A 44 -7.40 -16.95 -17.42
CA ARG A 44 -8.10 -18.15 -17.91
C ARG A 44 -7.18 -19.35 -18.00
N GLU A 45 -5.98 -19.17 -18.53
CA GLU A 45 -4.96 -20.21 -18.58
C GLU A 45 -4.53 -20.61 -17.16
N PHE A 46 -4.20 -19.61 -16.32
CA PHE A 46 -3.76 -19.84 -14.95
C PHE A 46 -4.80 -20.62 -14.12
N LEU A 47 -6.05 -20.17 -14.11
CA LEU A 47 -7.09 -20.81 -13.31
C LEU A 47 -7.48 -22.19 -13.86
N SER A 48 -7.46 -22.39 -15.18
CA SER A 48 -7.75 -23.71 -15.77
C SER A 48 -6.70 -24.75 -15.36
N ILE A 49 -5.41 -24.38 -15.36
CA ILE A 49 -4.32 -25.26 -14.93
C ILE A 49 -4.44 -25.59 -13.43
N VAL A 50 -4.80 -24.62 -12.59
CA VAL A 50 -4.97 -24.83 -11.13
C VAL A 50 -6.16 -25.74 -10.83
N GLU A 51 -7.26 -25.57 -11.54
CA GLU A 51 -8.48 -26.38 -11.39
C GLU A 51 -8.23 -27.84 -11.77
N GLU A 52 -7.56 -28.07 -12.90
CA GLU A 52 -7.23 -29.43 -13.35
C GLU A 52 -6.25 -30.14 -12.42
N GLY A 53 -5.21 -29.44 -11.95
CA GLY A 53 -4.29 -29.93 -10.92
C GLY A 53 -3.38 -31.10 -11.31
N THR A 54 -3.50 -31.66 -12.52
CA THR A 54 -2.65 -32.76 -13.02
C THR A 54 -1.31 -32.27 -13.58
N GLY A 55 -1.27 -31.03 -14.07
CA GLY A 55 -0.15 -30.46 -14.82
C GLY A 55 -0.07 -30.91 -16.29
N GLU A 56 -1.10 -31.59 -16.81
CA GLU A 56 -1.15 -32.06 -18.21
C GLU A 56 -1.50 -30.93 -19.19
N SER A 57 -2.41 -30.02 -18.81
CA SER A 57 -2.77 -28.84 -19.62
C SER A 57 -1.78 -27.68 -19.54
N GLY A 58 -0.78 -27.76 -18.66
CA GLY A 58 0.21 -26.71 -18.48
C GLY A 58 0.82 -26.71 -17.09
N ARG A 59 1.81 -25.85 -16.89
CA ARG A 59 2.50 -25.68 -15.60
C ARG A 59 2.56 -24.21 -15.23
N ILE A 60 2.49 -23.93 -13.94
CA ILE A 60 2.58 -22.58 -13.38
C ILE A 60 3.86 -22.50 -12.55
N SER A 61 4.54 -21.36 -12.63
CA SER A 61 5.63 -21.02 -11.71
C SER A 61 5.15 -21.10 -10.27
N LEU A 62 5.81 -21.94 -9.46
CA LEU A 62 5.47 -22.05 -8.04
C LEU A 62 5.73 -20.73 -7.29
N LEU A 63 6.78 -19.99 -7.68
CA LEU A 63 7.07 -18.66 -7.15
C LEU A 63 5.90 -17.71 -7.40
N LEU A 64 5.42 -17.65 -8.64
CA LEU A 64 4.27 -16.83 -9.01
C LEU A 64 3.01 -17.28 -8.27
N PHE A 65 2.75 -18.59 -8.20
CA PHE A 65 1.59 -19.13 -7.50
C PHE A 65 1.60 -18.73 -6.01
N GLN A 66 2.72 -18.88 -5.31
CA GLN A 66 2.83 -18.45 -3.91
C GLN A 66 2.65 -16.94 -3.76
N ALA A 67 3.14 -16.14 -4.72
CA ALA A 67 2.97 -14.67 -4.70
C ALA A 67 1.50 -14.25 -4.92
N VAL A 68 0.76 -14.98 -5.77
CA VAL A 68 -0.70 -14.83 -5.93
C VAL A 68 -1.41 -15.17 -4.62
N MET A 69 -1.06 -16.30 -3.98
CA MET A 69 -1.64 -16.67 -2.69
C MET A 69 -1.37 -15.59 -1.62
N PHE A 70 -0.12 -15.13 -1.53
CA PHE A 70 0.30 -14.06 -0.62
C PHE A 70 -0.57 -12.82 -0.73
N THR A 71 -0.81 -12.34 -1.95
CA THR A 71 -1.63 -11.13 -2.15
C THR A 71 -3.12 -11.37 -1.89
N GLY A 72 -3.63 -12.58 -2.15
CA GLY A 72 -5.00 -12.99 -1.81
C GLY A 72 -5.30 -12.99 -0.30
N VAL A 73 -4.29 -13.28 0.54
CA VAL A 73 -4.45 -13.30 2.02
C VAL A 73 -4.96 -11.95 2.55
N ALA A 74 -4.67 -10.84 1.88
CA ALA A 74 -5.13 -9.52 2.29
C ALA A 74 -6.66 -9.38 2.34
N PHE A 75 -7.38 -10.14 1.52
CA PHE A 75 -8.79 -9.89 1.22
C PHE A 75 -9.72 -11.08 1.51
N VAL A 76 -9.17 -12.28 1.70
CA VAL A 76 -9.96 -13.46 2.05
C VAL A 76 -10.66 -13.30 3.41
N ASP A 77 -11.81 -13.95 3.62
CA ASP A 77 -12.47 -13.92 4.93
C ASP A 77 -11.58 -14.54 6.04
N MET A 78 -11.68 -14.00 7.25
CA MET A 78 -10.85 -14.45 8.39
C MET A 78 -11.15 -15.90 8.81
N SER A 79 -12.35 -16.42 8.51
CA SER A 79 -12.71 -17.81 8.76
C SER A 79 -11.80 -18.80 8.03
N HIS A 80 -11.45 -18.52 6.77
CA HIS A 80 -10.52 -19.36 6.01
C HIS A 80 -9.10 -19.34 6.61
N LEU A 81 -8.65 -18.18 7.08
CA LEU A 81 -7.33 -18.06 7.72
C LEU A 81 -7.28 -18.81 9.06
N THR A 82 -8.34 -18.68 9.85
CA THR A 82 -8.47 -19.36 11.14
C THR A 82 -8.52 -20.88 10.95
N ALA A 83 -9.29 -21.36 9.95
CA ALA A 83 -9.35 -22.77 9.60
C ALA A 83 -7.98 -23.31 9.14
N ALA A 84 -7.17 -22.48 8.48
CA ALA A 84 -5.80 -22.80 8.09
C ALA A 84 -4.78 -22.65 9.25
N GLY A 85 -5.22 -22.32 10.47
CA GLY A 85 -4.39 -22.27 11.67
C GLY A 85 -3.71 -20.92 11.94
N TYR A 86 -4.08 -19.85 11.24
CA TYR A 86 -3.53 -18.51 11.49
C TYR A 86 -4.38 -17.73 12.51
N ALA A 87 -3.73 -17.22 13.55
CA ALA A 87 -4.39 -16.42 14.59
C ALA A 87 -4.78 -15.03 14.07
N THR A 88 -3.92 -14.41 13.25
CA THR A 88 -4.16 -13.10 12.66
C THR A 88 -3.90 -13.10 11.16
N ARG A 89 -4.48 -12.14 10.45
CA ARG A 89 -4.19 -11.95 9.03
C ARG A 89 -2.73 -11.56 8.78
N LYS A 90 -2.13 -10.76 9.65
CA LYS A 90 -0.70 -10.41 9.55
C LYS A 90 0.20 -11.65 9.60
N ASP A 91 -0.09 -12.61 10.49
CA ASP A 91 0.65 -13.86 10.57
C ASP A 91 0.55 -14.66 9.27
N ALA A 92 -0.66 -14.77 8.71
CA ALA A 92 -0.88 -15.43 7.42
C ALA A 92 -0.13 -14.71 6.29
N ARG A 93 -0.23 -13.39 6.20
CA ARG A 93 0.46 -12.60 5.17
C ARG A 93 1.97 -12.81 5.24
N LYS A 94 2.53 -12.77 6.45
CA LYS A 94 3.95 -13.02 6.70
C LYS A 94 4.35 -14.42 6.26
N ALA A 95 3.59 -15.44 6.63
CA ALA A 95 3.88 -16.82 6.24
C ALA A 95 3.92 -16.99 4.72
N PHE A 96 2.92 -16.49 3.99
CA PHE A 96 2.89 -16.60 2.52
C PHE A 96 3.95 -15.73 1.83
N TYR A 97 4.22 -14.52 2.34
CA TYR A 97 5.32 -13.70 1.83
C TYR A 97 6.66 -14.42 1.96
N LEU A 98 6.94 -15.03 3.12
CA LEU A 98 8.18 -15.76 3.37
C LEU A 98 8.34 -16.99 2.46
N LYS A 99 7.24 -17.64 2.07
CA LYS A 99 7.26 -18.72 1.06
C LYS A 99 7.73 -18.20 -0.30
N SER A 100 7.11 -17.12 -0.81
CA SER A 100 7.52 -16.49 -2.07
C SER A 100 8.97 -15.99 -2.01
N ARG A 101 9.34 -15.33 -0.91
CA ARG A 101 10.71 -14.84 -0.71
C ARG A 101 11.74 -15.97 -0.70
N ALA A 102 11.43 -17.10 -0.05
CA ALA A 102 12.33 -18.25 -0.04
C ALA A 102 12.53 -18.83 -1.45
N LEU A 103 11.47 -18.95 -2.25
CA LEU A 103 11.60 -19.41 -3.64
C LEU A 103 12.45 -18.46 -4.50
N TYR A 104 12.29 -17.15 -4.30
CA TYR A 104 13.10 -16.14 -4.99
C TYR A 104 14.57 -16.18 -4.55
N ASP A 105 14.84 -16.18 -3.25
CA ASP A 105 16.19 -16.13 -2.68
C ASP A 105 17.04 -17.37 -3.00
N PHE A 106 16.40 -18.50 -3.35
CA PHE A 106 17.05 -19.74 -3.79
C PHE A 106 17.08 -19.92 -5.31
N ASP A 107 16.74 -18.88 -6.10
CA ASP A 107 16.71 -18.93 -7.57
C ASP A 107 15.86 -20.12 -8.10
N TYR A 108 14.74 -20.43 -7.45
CA TYR A 108 13.89 -21.57 -7.80
C TYR A 108 13.27 -21.41 -9.20
N GLU A 109 12.89 -20.18 -9.54
CA GLU A 109 12.27 -19.87 -10.83
C GLU A 109 13.30 -19.38 -11.85
N THR A 110 13.13 -19.78 -13.10
CA THR A 110 13.99 -19.39 -14.22
C THR A 110 13.25 -18.56 -15.27
N ASP A 111 11.92 -18.68 -15.35
CA ASP A 111 11.10 -17.81 -16.20
C ASP A 111 11.10 -16.39 -15.64
N ARG A 112 11.85 -15.52 -16.31
CA ARG A 112 12.00 -14.12 -15.92
C ARG A 112 10.68 -13.35 -15.95
N VAL A 113 9.70 -13.72 -16.77
CA VAL A 113 8.37 -13.08 -16.76
C VAL A 113 7.65 -13.43 -15.46
N ALA A 114 7.64 -14.72 -15.08
CA ALA A 114 7.09 -15.18 -13.82
C ALA A 114 7.77 -14.52 -12.60
N ILE A 115 9.10 -14.33 -12.65
CA ILE A 115 9.84 -13.60 -11.62
C ILE A 115 9.38 -12.14 -11.54
N VAL A 116 9.26 -11.42 -12.66
CA VAL A 116 8.75 -10.03 -12.64
C VAL A 116 7.35 -9.96 -12.04
N GLN A 117 6.45 -10.86 -12.47
CA GLN A 117 5.08 -10.91 -11.95
C GLN A 117 5.07 -11.16 -10.42
N ALA A 118 5.86 -12.13 -9.95
CA ALA A 118 5.98 -12.42 -8.53
C ALA A 118 6.56 -11.25 -7.73
N LEU A 119 7.63 -10.61 -8.22
CA LEU A 119 8.25 -9.44 -7.59
C LEU A 119 7.26 -8.28 -7.48
N LEU A 120 6.45 -8.01 -8.51
CA LEU A 120 5.41 -6.98 -8.47
C LEU A 120 4.36 -7.29 -7.40
N LEU A 121 3.93 -8.55 -7.25
CA LEU A 121 3.04 -8.94 -6.17
C LEU A 121 3.69 -8.81 -4.79
N MET A 122 4.97 -9.18 -4.66
CA MET A 122 5.75 -9.05 -3.42
C MET A 122 5.91 -7.59 -2.97
N THR A 123 5.73 -6.60 -3.86
CA THR A 123 5.77 -5.19 -3.45
C THR A 123 4.62 -4.82 -2.50
N TYR A 124 3.56 -5.62 -2.38
CA TYR A 124 2.52 -5.48 -1.35
C TYR A 124 2.97 -5.90 0.06
N TRP A 125 4.24 -6.28 0.23
CA TRP A 125 4.86 -6.50 1.52
C TRP A 125 5.44 -5.20 2.10
N TYR A 126 5.15 -4.98 3.37
CA TYR A 126 5.74 -3.95 4.22
C TYR A 126 5.48 -4.31 5.69
N GLU A 127 6.53 -4.58 6.47
CA GLU A 127 6.40 -4.95 7.89
C GLU A 127 6.99 -3.90 8.82
N THR A 128 8.20 -3.43 8.55
CA THR A 128 8.87 -2.40 9.36
C THR A 128 9.63 -1.40 8.48
N PRO A 129 9.87 -0.17 8.96
CA PRO A 129 10.68 0.82 8.24
C PRO A 129 12.12 0.34 7.99
N ASP A 130 12.65 -0.49 8.89
CA ASP A 130 14.01 -1.05 8.81
C ASP A 130 14.13 -2.30 7.92
N ASP A 131 13.04 -2.79 7.34
CA ASP A 131 13.09 -3.99 6.49
C ASP A 131 13.95 -3.71 5.24
N GLN A 132 15.05 -4.46 5.10
CA GLN A 132 15.95 -4.31 3.95
C GLN A 132 15.26 -4.62 2.61
N LYS A 133 14.24 -5.48 2.63
CA LYS A 133 13.46 -5.88 1.45
C LYS A 133 12.04 -5.30 1.52
N ASP A 134 11.96 -3.98 1.73
CA ASP A 134 10.71 -3.21 1.69
C ASP A 134 10.07 -3.16 0.29
N THR A 135 8.92 -2.50 0.18
CA THR A 135 8.21 -2.27 -1.10
C THR A 135 9.11 -1.65 -2.17
N TRP A 136 10.02 -0.75 -1.79
CA TRP A 136 10.87 -0.02 -2.73
C TRP A 136 12.04 -0.87 -3.25
N HIS A 137 12.58 -1.77 -2.41
CA HIS A 137 13.54 -2.79 -2.82
C HIS A 137 12.94 -3.66 -3.92
N TRP A 138 11.79 -4.29 -3.65
CA TRP A 138 11.14 -5.18 -4.63
C TRP A 138 10.76 -4.46 -5.91
N MET A 139 10.35 -3.18 -5.82
CA MET A 139 10.09 -2.34 -6.98
C MET A 139 11.35 -2.12 -7.84
N GLY A 140 12.50 -1.84 -7.20
CA GLY A 140 13.78 -1.71 -7.89
C GLY A 140 14.18 -2.97 -8.64
N VAL A 141 14.04 -4.14 -8.01
CA VAL A 141 14.35 -5.44 -8.63
C VAL A 141 13.40 -5.73 -9.79
N ALA A 142 12.09 -5.55 -9.59
CA ALA A 142 11.07 -5.80 -10.62
C ALA A 142 11.30 -4.94 -11.87
N ILE A 143 11.54 -3.64 -11.68
CA ILE A 143 11.77 -2.69 -12.79
C ILE A 143 13.07 -3.04 -13.52
N SER A 144 14.16 -3.33 -12.80
CA SER A 144 15.44 -3.69 -13.40
C SER A 144 15.32 -4.96 -14.27
N LEU A 145 14.64 -5.99 -13.76
CA LEU A 145 14.42 -7.22 -14.51
C LEU A 145 13.49 -6.98 -15.71
N ALA A 146 12.40 -6.22 -15.54
CA ALA A 146 11.48 -5.87 -16.62
C ALA A 146 12.18 -5.14 -17.78
N HIS A 147 13.13 -4.25 -17.49
CA HIS A 147 13.99 -3.63 -18.50
C HIS A 147 14.87 -4.67 -19.20
N THR A 148 15.52 -5.54 -18.42
CA THR A 148 16.45 -6.55 -18.92
C THR A 148 15.80 -7.52 -19.91
N ILE A 149 14.53 -7.87 -19.71
CA ILE A 149 13.78 -8.75 -20.63
C ILE A 149 12.95 -8.01 -21.67
N GLY A 150 13.02 -6.67 -21.73
CA GLY A 150 12.39 -5.88 -22.78
C GLY A 150 10.89 -5.57 -22.59
N LEU A 151 10.33 -5.71 -21.39
CA LEU A 151 8.90 -5.41 -21.15
C LEU A 151 8.55 -3.93 -21.38
N HIS A 152 9.51 -3.05 -21.17
CA HIS A 152 9.45 -1.61 -21.44
C HIS A 152 9.43 -1.22 -22.94
N ARG A 153 9.49 -2.20 -23.85
CA ARG A 153 9.49 -1.96 -25.29
C ARG A 153 8.16 -2.32 -25.92
N ASN A 154 7.76 -1.55 -26.93
CA ASN A 154 6.54 -1.79 -27.69
C ASN A 154 6.52 -3.23 -28.24
N PRO A 155 5.57 -4.08 -27.80
CA PRO A 155 5.53 -5.47 -28.23
C PRO A 155 4.91 -5.65 -29.63
N SER A 156 4.22 -4.64 -30.18
CA SER A 156 3.49 -4.75 -31.47
C SER A 156 4.34 -5.13 -32.68
N PRO A 157 5.60 -4.64 -32.84
CA PRO A 157 6.46 -5.02 -33.96
C PRO A 157 7.08 -6.41 -33.83
N THR A 158 6.88 -7.10 -32.70
CA THR A 158 7.50 -8.41 -32.45
C THR A 158 6.74 -9.55 -33.11
N THR A 159 7.41 -10.69 -33.31
CA THR A 159 6.78 -11.92 -33.82
C THR A 159 6.06 -12.73 -32.73
N MET A 160 5.93 -12.19 -31.51
CA MET A 160 5.26 -12.88 -30.41
C MET A 160 3.76 -13.07 -30.69
N PRO A 161 3.14 -14.15 -30.19
CA PRO A 161 1.70 -14.31 -30.27
C PRO A 161 0.96 -13.10 -29.65
N PRO A 162 -0.16 -12.63 -30.24
CA PRO A 162 -0.88 -11.45 -29.74
C PRO A 162 -1.20 -11.50 -28.25
N ARG A 163 -1.58 -12.69 -27.74
CA ARG A 163 -1.82 -12.93 -26.32
C ARG A 163 -0.62 -12.55 -25.44
N LYS A 164 0.59 -12.94 -25.85
CA LYS A 164 1.83 -12.61 -25.13
C LYS A 164 2.17 -11.12 -25.21
N GLN A 165 1.91 -10.48 -26.36
CA GLN A 165 2.09 -9.03 -26.52
C GLN A 165 1.20 -8.24 -25.55
N LYS A 166 -0.10 -8.60 -25.48
CA LYS A 166 -1.08 -8.04 -24.55
C LYS A 166 -0.64 -8.22 -23.09
N LEU A 167 -0.24 -9.44 -22.72
CA LEU A 167 0.28 -9.73 -21.38
C LEU A 167 1.50 -8.86 -21.03
N TRP A 168 2.48 -8.73 -21.94
CA TRP A 168 3.67 -7.91 -21.70
C TRP A 168 3.33 -6.43 -21.49
N LYS A 169 2.39 -5.91 -22.29
CA LYS A 169 1.85 -4.56 -22.15
C LYS A 169 1.19 -4.37 -20.77
N ARG A 170 0.35 -5.31 -20.32
CA ARG A 170 -0.28 -5.28 -18.98
C ARG A 170 0.74 -5.35 -17.84
N ILE A 171 1.77 -6.19 -17.95
CA ILE A 171 2.83 -6.28 -16.93
C ILE A 171 3.61 -4.97 -16.85
N TRP A 172 4.01 -4.39 -17.98
CA TRP A 172 4.72 -3.10 -17.98
C TRP A 172 3.91 -1.98 -17.34
N TRP A 173 2.65 -1.81 -17.75
CA TRP A 173 1.78 -0.80 -17.16
C TRP A 173 1.50 -1.06 -15.66
N SER A 174 1.54 -2.33 -15.22
CA SER A 174 1.50 -2.65 -13.79
C SER A 174 2.77 -2.20 -13.04
N CYS A 175 3.96 -2.35 -13.65
CA CYS A 175 5.20 -1.74 -13.11
C CYS A 175 5.04 -0.23 -12.99
N PHE A 176 4.61 0.43 -14.07
CA PHE A 176 4.46 1.88 -14.14
C PHE A 176 3.49 2.39 -13.08
N MET A 177 2.26 1.88 -13.04
CA MET A 177 1.26 2.29 -12.07
C MET A 177 1.73 2.08 -10.63
N ARG A 178 2.41 0.96 -10.35
CA ARG A 178 2.88 0.68 -9.01
C ARG A 178 4.02 1.62 -8.59
N ASP A 179 4.96 1.92 -9.48
CA ASP A 179 6.04 2.88 -9.25
C ASP A 179 5.48 4.26 -8.87
N ARG A 180 4.49 4.77 -9.62
CA ARG A 180 3.87 6.08 -9.36
C ARG A 180 3.11 6.14 -8.05
N LEU A 181 2.34 5.09 -7.73
CA LEU A 181 1.59 5.05 -6.46
C LEU A 181 2.50 4.88 -5.23
N VAL A 182 3.60 4.13 -5.38
CA VAL A 182 4.62 4.02 -4.32
C VAL A 182 5.32 5.37 -4.14
N ALA A 183 5.70 6.04 -5.23
CA ALA A 183 6.30 7.38 -5.18
C ALA A 183 5.38 8.41 -4.49
N LEU A 184 4.09 8.41 -4.84
CA LEU A 184 3.08 9.29 -4.24
C LEU A 184 2.95 9.08 -2.72
N GLY A 185 3.03 7.82 -2.24
CA GLY A 185 2.87 7.50 -0.83
C GLY A 185 4.14 7.58 0.01
N MET A 186 5.26 7.09 -0.52
CA MET A 186 6.53 7.02 0.20
C MET A 186 7.39 8.26 0.00
N ARG A 187 6.96 9.21 -0.84
CA ARG A 187 7.74 10.41 -1.23
C ARG A 187 9.14 10.04 -1.73
N ARG A 188 9.24 8.96 -2.50
CA ARG A 188 10.47 8.57 -3.18
C ARG A 188 10.37 8.96 -4.66
N PRO A 189 11.50 9.28 -5.33
CA PRO A 189 11.48 9.58 -6.76
C PRO A 189 10.90 8.42 -7.55
N THR A 190 10.36 8.68 -8.74
CA THR A 190 9.98 7.60 -9.64
C THR A 190 11.22 6.92 -10.22
N ARG A 191 11.14 5.61 -10.49
CA ARG A 191 12.25 4.85 -11.09
C ARG A 191 12.17 4.80 -12.61
N ILE A 192 10.95 4.81 -13.17
CA ILE A 192 10.73 4.76 -14.62
C ILE A 192 10.64 6.19 -15.14
N LYS A 193 11.50 6.59 -16.07
CA LYS A 193 11.37 7.86 -16.77
C LYS A 193 10.58 7.70 -18.06
N ASP A 194 9.98 8.79 -18.52
CA ASP A 194 9.12 8.77 -19.71
C ASP A 194 9.91 8.51 -21.00
N GLU A 195 11.20 8.87 -21.02
CA GLU A 195 12.13 8.60 -22.12
C GLU A 195 12.59 7.13 -22.19
N ASP A 196 12.37 6.34 -21.13
CA ASP A 196 12.92 4.99 -21.02
C ASP A 196 12.03 3.92 -21.69
N PHE A 197 10.78 4.22 -22.07
CA PHE A 197 9.84 3.22 -22.60
C PHE A 197 9.00 3.74 -23.79
N ASP A 198 8.52 2.82 -24.63
CA ASP A 198 7.66 3.13 -25.78
C ASP A 198 6.43 2.21 -25.89
N VAL A 199 6.07 1.56 -24.77
CA VAL A 199 4.88 0.70 -24.69
C VAL A 199 3.60 1.52 -24.91
N PRO A 200 2.73 1.15 -25.88
CA PRO A 200 1.49 1.88 -26.12
C PRO A 200 0.53 1.82 -24.92
N MET A 201 -0.36 2.80 -24.82
CA MET A 201 -1.39 2.85 -23.76
C MET A 201 -2.29 1.61 -23.81
N LEU A 202 -2.70 1.11 -22.64
CA LEU A 202 -3.63 -0.02 -22.51
C LEU A 202 -4.96 0.22 -23.23
N GLU A 203 -5.48 -0.83 -23.84
CA GLU A 203 -6.78 -0.90 -24.52
C GLU A 203 -7.60 -2.06 -23.95
N ILE A 204 -8.90 -2.09 -24.20
CA ILE A 204 -9.79 -3.12 -23.62
C ILE A 204 -9.42 -4.51 -24.11
N GLU A 205 -8.97 -4.62 -25.35
CA GLU A 205 -8.54 -5.85 -25.99
C GLU A 205 -7.31 -6.46 -25.31
N ASP A 206 -6.58 -5.69 -24.51
CA ASP A 206 -5.48 -6.21 -23.72
C ASP A 206 -5.97 -7.09 -22.55
N PHE A 207 -7.25 -7.07 -22.18
CA PHE A 207 -7.80 -7.74 -21.01
C PHE A 207 -8.69 -8.94 -21.36
N GLU A 208 -8.85 -9.86 -20.40
CA GLU A 208 -9.80 -10.98 -20.50
C GLU A 208 -11.17 -10.56 -19.96
N THR A 209 -12.06 -10.15 -20.86
CA THR A 209 -13.39 -9.62 -20.50
C THR A 209 -14.53 -10.63 -20.69
N GLU A 210 -14.26 -11.77 -21.30
CA GLU A 210 -15.25 -12.83 -21.50
C GLU A 210 -15.52 -13.62 -20.20
N GLU A 211 -16.73 -14.16 -20.07
CA GLU A 211 -17.09 -15.03 -18.95
C GLU A 211 -16.23 -16.30 -18.94
N PHE A 212 -15.94 -16.80 -17.74
CA PHE A 212 -15.16 -18.01 -17.56
C PHE A 212 -16.08 -19.24 -17.55
N PRO A 213 -15.57 -20.48 -17.64
CA PRO A 213 -16.38 -21.67 -17.37
C PRO A 213 -16.88 -21.70 -15.91
N SER A 214 -18.12 -22.14 -15.66
CA SER A 214 -18.76 -22.09 -14.33
C SER A 214 -18.11 -22.98 -13.25
N HIS A 215 -17.36 -24.00 -13.67
CA HIS A 215 -16.63 -24.89 -12.75
C HIS A 215 -15.37 -24.23 -12.19
N ILE A 216 -14.80 -23.24 -12.88
CA ILE A 216 -13.62 -22.51 -12.39
C ILE A 216 -14.04 -21.48 -11.35
N LEU A 217 -13.58 -21.65 -10.12
CA LEU A 217 -13.91 -20.82 -8.95
C LEU A 217 -15.42 -20.51 -8.89
N PRO A 218 -16.29 -21.50 -8.63
CA PRO A 218 -17.74 -21.36 -8.76
C PRO A 218 -18.33 -20.21 -7.92
N SER A 219 -17.71 -19.89 -6.79
CA SER A 219 -18.15 -18.83 -5.88
C SER A 219 -17.72 -17.41 -6.31
N CYS A 220 -16.80 -17.27 -7.27
CA CYS A 220 -16.31 -15.97 -7.73
C CYS A 220 -17.27 -15.37 -8.77
N ARG A 221 -18.16 -14.48 -8.30
CA ARG A 221 -19.17 -13.83 -9.14
C ARG A 221 -18.57 -12.94 -10.23
N THR A 222 -17.38 -12.37 -9.97
CA THR A 222 -16.68 -11.50 -10.92
C THR A 222 -16.40 -12.21 -12.25
N LEU A 223 -16.01 -13.49 -12.21
CA LEU A 223 -15.70 -14.28 -13.41
C LEU A 223 -16.93 -14.66 -14.25
N ARG A 224 -18.14 -14.47 -13.69
CA ARG A 224 -19.44 -14.79 -14.31
C ARG A 224 -20.10 -13.58 -14.97
N ASN A 225 -19.46 -12.42 -14.97
CA ASN A 225 -20.06 -11.18 -15.42
C ASN A 225 -19.09 -10.44 -16.36
N SER A 226 -19.30 -10.63 -17.67
CA SER A 226 -18.48 -10.00 -18.71
C SER A 226 -18.51 -8.46 -18.66
N ALA A 227 -19.66 -7.87 -18.35
CA ALA A 227 -19.78 -6.42 -18.20
C ALA A 227 -18.92 -5.91 -17.02
N LEU A 228 -18.95 -6.60 -15.88
CA LEU A 228 -18.11 -6.27 -14.73
C LEU A 228 -16.60 -6.41 -15.05
N LEU A 229 -16.18 -7.47 -15.74
CA LEU A 229 -14.79 -7.62 -16.17
C LEU A 229 -14.35 -6.48 -17.10
N THR A 230 -15.24 -6.07 -18.00
CA THR A 230 -15.02 -4.94 -18.92
C THR A 230 -14.92 -3.61 -18.16
N ASP A 231 -15.79 -3.37 -17.17
CA ASP A 231 -15.74 -2.16 -16.34
C ASP A 231 -14.45 -2.09 -15.50
N LEU A 232 -13.98 -3.23 -14.97
CA LEU A 232 -12.72 -3.32 -14.24
C LEU A 232 -11.51 -3.03 -15.16
N ALA A 233 -11.55 -3.48 -16.42
CA ALA A 233 -10.54 -3.14 -17.42
C ALA A 233 -10.51 -1.63 -17.71
N HIS A 234 -11.67 -0.99 -17.87
CA HIS A 234 -11.75 0.47 -18.03
C HIS A 234 -11.14 1.22 -16.83
N LEU A 235 -11.39 0.77 -15.61
CA LEU A 235 -10.80 1.36 -14.40
C LEU A 235 -9.28 1.19 -14.37
N CYS A 236 -8.75 0.05 -14.79
CA CYS A 236 -7.30 -0.16 -14.90
C CYS A 236 -6.67 0.80 -15.92
N ILE A 237 -7.30 1.00 -17.08
CA ILE A 237 -6.83 1.94 -18.11
C ILE A 237 -6.89 3.38 -17.58
N ALA A 238 -7.99 3.78 -16.95
CA ALA A 238 -8.14 5.11 -16.36
C ALA A 238 -7.08 5.37 -15.28
N LYS A 239 -6.77 4.36 -14.46
CA LYS A 239 -5.72 4.41 -13.46
C LYS A 239 -4.32 4.56 -14.07
N ALA A 240 -4.02 3.84 -15.15
CA ALA A 240 -2.76 3.98 -15.88
C ALA A 240 -2.58 5.42 -16.39
N LYS A 241 -3.64 6.00 -16.96
CA LYS A 241 -3.66 7.42 -17.39
C LYS A 241 -3.49 8.39 -16.21
N LEU A 242 -4.15 8.15 -15.07
CA LEU A 242 -3.96 8.96 -13.87
C LEU A 242 -2.51 8.93 -13.39
N CYS A 243 -1.85 7.77 -13.50
CA CYS A 243 -0.44 7.62 -13.12
C CYS A 243 0.50 8.46 -14.01
N LEU A 244 0.13 8.75 -15.27
CA LEU A 244 0.86 9.74 -16.07
C LEU A 244 0.78 11.13 -15.42
N CYS A 245 -0.43 11.59 -15.07
CA CYS A 245 -0.61 12.86 -14.38
C CYS A 245 0.14 12.91 -13.03
N ILE A 246 0.15 11.81 -12.28
CA ILE A 246 0.95 11.70 -11.04
C ILE A 246 2.44 11.94 -11.32
N SER A 247 2.97 11.46 -12.44
CA SER A 247 4.38 11.66 -12.85
C SER A 247 4.69 13.15 -13.01
N HIS A 248 3.81 13.87 -13.70
CA HIS A 248 3.96 15.30 -13.93
C HIS A 248 3.83 16.10 -12.63
N VAL A 249 2.84 15.77 -11.78
CA VAL A 249 2.65 16.41 -10.46
C VAL A 249 3.88 16.23 -9.57
N LEU A 250 4.40 15.00 -9.48
CA LEU A 250 5.60 14.72 -8.68
C LEU A 250 6.82 15.47 -9.22
N SER A 251 6.96 15.55 -10.55
CA SER A 251 8.08 16.26 -11.19
C SER A 251 7.95 17.77 -11.07
N ALA A 252 6.74 18.32 -11.09
CA ALA A 252 6.47 19.75 -10.97
C ALA A 252 6.74 20.25 -9.56
N GLN A 253 6.22 19.55 -8.55
CA GLN A 253 6.26 20.04 -7.17
C GLN A 253 7.41 19.51 -6.34
N TYR A 254 8.06 18.42 -6.75
CA TYR A 254 9.08 17.77 -5.92
C TYR A 254 10.40 17.57 -6.68
N SER A 255 11.51 17.67 -5.95
CA SER A 255 12.84 17.36 -6.45
C SER A 255 13.58 16.45 -5.48
N VAL A 256 14.62 15.80 -5.98
CA VAL A 256 15.58 15.07 -5.15
C VAL A 256 16.51 16.09 -4.51
N LEU A 257 16.45 16.22 -3.18
CA LEU A 257 17.53 16.86 -2.44
C LEU A 257 18.73 15.91 -2.44
N ILE A 258 19.72 16.19 -3.27
CA ILE A 258 21.07 15.69 -3.04
C ILE A 258 21.58 16.47 -1.84
N ARG A 259 21.89 15.78 -0.75
CA ARG A 259 22.48 16.37 0.46
C ARG A 259 23.82 16.98 0.07
N ASP A 260 23.81 18.26 -0.28
CA ASP A 260 25.03 19.02 -0.51
C ASP A 260 25.64 19.30 0.87
N GLN A 261 26.35 18.31 1.41
CA GLN A 261 27.21 18.45 2.59
C GLN A 261 28.23 17.31 2.57
N GLY A 262 29.40 17.61 2.00
CA GLY A 262 30.63 17.19 2.66
C GLY A 262 30.59 17.67 4.12
N GLN A 263 31.19 16.88 5.02
CA GLN A 263 31.36 17.16 6.45
C GLN A 263 30.17 16.81 7.36
N ALA A 264 29.87 15.52 7.48
CA ALA A 264 29.45 14.92 8.76
C ALA A 264 29.75 13.42 8.73
N MET A 265 31.03 13.05 8.66
CA MET A 265 31.47 11.70 9.03
C MET A 265 31.47 11.63 10.56
N GLY A 266 30.26 11.61 11.14
CA GLY A 266 30.04 11.19 12.52
C GLY A 266 30.38 9.72 12.61
N GLN A 267 31.04 9.34 13.70
CA GLN A 267 31.71 8.07 13.91
C GLN A 267 30.70 6.95 14.23
N GLU A 268 29.74 6.69 13.33
CA GLU A 268 28.88 5.52 13.32
C GLU A 268 28.69 5.10 11.86
N GLY A 269 29.31 3.98 11.49
CA GLY A 269 29.46 3.50 10.12
C GLY A 269 28.19 2.92 9.49
N ASN A 270 27.05 3.61 9.58
CA ASN A 270 25.86 3.25 8.82
C ASN A 270 25.61 4.33 7.75
N THR A 271 26.06 4.06 6.52
CA THR A 271 25.83 4.93 5.35
C THR A 271 24.36 4.85 4.89
N ARG A 272 23.43 5.27 5.76
CA ARG A 272 21.99 5.33 5.47
C ARG A 272 21.67 6.65 4.75
N SER A 273 21.78 6.66 3.42
CA SER A 273 21.27 7.74 2.58
C SER A 273 20.05 7.23 1.80
N SER A 274 18.84 7.52 2.28
CA SER A 274 17.60 7.26 1.53
C SER A 274 17.24 8.52 0.73
N VAL A 275 17.20 8.40 -0.60
CA VAL A 275 16.79 9.50 -1.48
C VAL A 275 15.28 9.75 -1.31
N MET A 276 14.91 10.97 -0.95
CA MET A 276 13.53 11.41 -0.73
C MET A 276 13.19 12.61 -1.62
N LEU A 277 11.89 12.75 -1.92
CA LEU A 277 11.31 13.88 -2.63
C LEU A 277 10.99 15.02 -1.66
N PHE A 278 11.36 16.23 -2.05
CA PHE A 278 11.11 17.45 -1.28
C PHE A 278 10.44 18.51 -2.15
N PRO A 279 9.56 19.34 -1.56
CA PRO A 279 8.92 20.43 -2.29
C PRO A 279 9.94 21.38 -2.94
N LYS A 280 9.70 21.77 -4.20
CA LYS A 280 10.46 22.83 -4.87
C LYS A 280 10.08 24.22 -4.33
N LYS A 281 10.91 25.22 -4.61
CA LYS A 281 10.64 26.63 -4.28
C LYS A 281 9.42 27.15 -5.05
N LEU A 282 8.68 28.07 -4.43
CA LEU A 282 7.33 28.55 -4.79
C LEU A 282 7.22 29.34 -6.13
N ASP A 283 8.31 29.49 -6.89
CA ASP A 283 8.36 30.33 -8.10
C ASP A 283 7.76 29.66 -9.36
N GLN A 284 7.35 28.39 -9.27
CA GLN A 284 6.90 27.56 -10.41
C GLN A 284 5.36 27.52 -10.56
N THR A 285 4.72 28.68 -10.71
CA THR A 285 3.25 28.78 -10.76
C THR A 285 2.63 28.20 -12.03
N ASP A 286 3.34 28.23 -13.16
CA ASP A 286 2.82 27.75 -14.44
C ASP A 286 2.73 26.22 -14.49
N GLU A 287 3.75 25.49 -14.03
CA GLU A 287 3.76 24.01 -13.98
C GLU A 287 2.59 23.46 -13.15
N VAL A 288 2.22 24.16 -12.07
CA VAL A 288 1.10 23.78 -11.20
C VAL A 288 -0.24 23.93 -11.92
N ARG A 289 -0.43 25.04 -12.63
CA ARG A 289 -1.64 25.30 -13.42
C ARG A 289 -1.79 24.28 -14.56
N ASP A 290 -0.69 23.90 -15.17
CA ASP A 290 -0.68 22.92 -16.25
C ASP A 290 -1.08 21.53 -15.72
N CYS A 291 -0.52 21.11 -14.57
CA CYS A 291 -0.93 19.87 -13.90
C CYS A 291 -2.41 19.90 -13.46
N ASP A 292 -2.90 21.03 -12.97
CA ASP A 292 -4.31 21.22 -12.61
C ASP A 292 -5.23 21.00 -13.82
N SER A 293 -4.84 21.58 -14.97
CA SER A 293 -5.58 21.47 -16.22
C SER A 293 -5.58 20.04 -16.73
N GLU A 294 -4.44 19.36 -16.66
CA GLU A 294 -4.31 17.96 -17.05
C GLU A 294 -5.16 17.03 -16.17
N LEU A 295 -5.15 17.24 -14.84
CA LEU A 295 -5.98 16.48 -13.91
C LEU A 295 -7.48 16.72 -14.17
N ALA A 296 -7.87 17.96 -14.44
CA ALA A 296 -9.25 18.29 -14.78
C ALA A 296 -9.69 17.65 -16.11
N GLU A 297 -8.83 17.68 -17.13
CA GLU A 297 -9.06 17.03 -18.42
C GLU A 297 -9.18 15.52 -18.27
N TRP A 298 -8.30 14.90 -17.48
CA TRP A 298 -8.38 13.48 -17.16
C TRP A 298 -9.74 13.13 -16.54
N LEU A 299 -10.22 13.92 -15.57
CA LEU A 299 -11.48 13.66 -14.88
C LEU A 299 -12.69 13.72 -15.83
N VAL A 300 -12.74 14.69 -16.75
CA VAL A 300 -13.85 14.82 -17.72
C VAL A 300 -13.77 13.83 -18.88
N SER A 301 -12.58 13.27 -19.13
CA SER A 301 -12.35 12.25 -20.17
C SER A 301 -12.73 10.82 -19.73
N LEU A 302 -13.11 10.62 -18.47
CA LEU A 302 -13.41 9.30 -17.93
C LEU A 302 -14.62 8.65 -18.64
N PRO A 303 -14.52 7.36 -19.02
CA PRO A 303 -15.68 6.62 -19.52
C PRO A 303 -16.69 6.38 -18.39
N GLU A 304 -17.95 6.14 -18.75
CA GLU A 304 -19.08 6.01 -17.82
C GLU A 304 -18.83 5.04 -16.64
N PRO A 305 -18.25 3.83 -16.83
CA PRO A 305 -17.96 2.93 -15.71
C PRO A 305 -16.97 3.49 -14.68
N CYS A 306 -16.12 4.44 -15.07
CA CYS A 306 -15.09 5.05 -14.25
C CYS A 306 -15.55 6.32 -13.53
N LEU A 307 -16.68 6.92 -13.94
CA LEU A 307 -17.22 8.10 -13.29
C LEU A 307 -17.60 7.80 -11.83
N TYR A 308 -17.25 8.73 -10.93
CA TYR A 308 -17.63 8.57 -9.54
C TYR A 308 -19.15 8.59 -9.40
N ARG A 309 -19.69 7.63 -8.66
CA ARG A 309 -21.05 7.66 -8.15
C ARG A 309 -21.06 7.10 -6.74
N ALA A 310 -21.94 7.62 -5.90
CA ALA A 310 -22.14 7.07 -4.57
C ALA A 310 -22.56 5.60 -4.68
N PRO A 311 -21.86 4.66 -4.03
CA PRO A 311 -22.21 3.26 -4.08
C PRO A 311 -23.47 2.98 -3.25
N THR A 312 -24.26 2.00 -3.68
CA THR A 312 -25.50 1.58 -2.99
C THR A 312 -25.38 0.15 -2.47
N PRO A 313 -26.23 -0.28 -1.52
CA PRO A 313 -26.30 -1.68 -1.11
C PRO A 313 -26.58 -2.64 -2.28
N GLU A 314 -27.41 -2.21 -3.24
CA GLU A 314 -27.72 -2.99 -4.45
C GLU A 314 -26.48 -3.32 -5.29
N ASP A 315 -25.46 -2.44 -5.30
CA ASP A 315 -24.20 -2.74 -5.97
C ASP A 315 -23.50 -3.96 -5.35
N VAL A 316 -23.54 -4.06 -4.01
CA VAL A 316 -22.93 -5.16 -3.26
C VAL A 316 -23.73 -6.45 -3.49
N ASP A 317 -25.05 -6.38 -3.37
CA ASP A 317 -25.94 -7.52 -3.56
C ASP A 317 -25.85 -8.11 -4.98
N ALA A 318 -25.65 -7.24 -5.97
CA ALA A 318 -25.39 -7.61 -7.36
C ALA A 318 -23.98 -8.18 -7.61
N GLY A 319 -23.14 -8.33 -6.59
CA GLY A 319 -21.78 -8.85 -6.70
C GLY A 319 -20.78 -7.88 -7.33
N ARG A 320 -21.01 -6.57 -7.27
CA ARG A 320 -20.13 -5.51 -7.83
C ARG A 320 -19.25 -4.85 -6.77
N ALA A 321 -19.02 -5.51 -5.65
CA ALA A 321 -18.20 -5.00 -4.55
C ALA A 321 -16.77 -4.63 -5.00
N SER A 322 -16.14 -5.47 -5.82
CA SER A 322 -14.81 -5.21 -6.40
C SER A 322 -14.81 -3.90 -7.20
N LEU A 323 -15.79 -3.72 -8.10
CA LEU A 323 -15.95 -2.50 -8.90
C LEU A 323 -16.12 -1.24 -8.04
N VAL A 324 -16.96 -1.33 -7.00
CA VAL A 324 -17.19 -0.21 -6.07
C VAL A 324 -15.89 0.21 -5.39
N VAL A 325 -15.12 -0.76 -4.87
CA VAL A 325 -13.83 -0.49 -4.22
C VAL A 325 -12.84 0.13 -5.20
N GLN A 326 -12.73 -0.43 -6.42
CA GLN A 326 -11.80 0.06 -7.43
C GLN A 326 -12.13 1.48 -7.90
N ARG A 327 -13.40 1.77 -8.15
CA ARG A 327 -13.87 3.11 -8.53
C ARG A 327 -13.60 4.12 -7.42
N ALA A 328 -13.95 3.79 -6.17
CA ALA A 328 -13.67 4.67 -5.04
C ALA A 328 -12.17 4.95 -4.90
N LEU A 329 -11.33 3.91 -4.98
CA LEU A 329 -9.88 4.05 -4.88
C LEU A 329 -9.29 4.90 -6.01
N LEU A 330 -9.80 4.78 -7.24
CA LEU A 330 -9.38 5.60 -8.37
C LEU A 330 -9.57 7.10 -8.08
N HIS A 331 -10.75 7.48 -7.60
CA HIS A 331 -11.07 8.88 -7.26
C HIS A 331 -10.34 9.35 -5.99
N MET A 332 -10.14 8.48 -4.99
CA MET A 332 -9.29 8.80 -3.85
C MET A 332 -7.84 9.06 -4.27
N CYS A 333 -7.30 8.31 -5.24
CA CYS A 333 -5.97 8.57 -5.79
C CYS A 333 -5.92 9.90 -6.56
N TYR A 334 -6.95 10.22 -7.34
CA TYR A 334 -7.08 11.52 -8.02
C TYR A 334 -7.01 12.69 -7.01
N HIS A 335 -7.84 12.64 -5.97
CA HIS A 335 -7.84 13.69 -4.95
C HIS A 335 -6.57 13.72 -4.10
N ALA A 336 -5.94 12.57 -3.83
CA ALA A 336 -4.64 12.54 -3.16
C ALA A 336 -3.54 13.18 -4.03
N THR A 337 -3.61 13.01 -5.35
CA THR A 337 -2.71 13.64 -6.32
C THR A 337 -2.93 15.14 -6.38
N LEU A 338 -4.18 15.60 -6.45
CA LEU A 338 -4.55 17.01 -6.37
C LEU A 338 -4.06 17.64 -5.04
N SER A 339 -4.24 16.92 -3.93
CA SER A 339 -3.71 17.35 -2.64
C SER A 339 -2.18 17.48 -2.67
N ALA A 340 -1.47 16.51 -3.25
CA ALA A 340 -0.01 16.54 -3.38
C ALA A 340 0.49 17.70 -4.27
N LEU A 341 -0.25 18.06 -5.32
CA LEU A 341 0.03 19.19 -6.20
C LEU A 341 -0.04 20.53 -5.47
N HIS A 342 -1.04 20.73 -4.60
CA HIS A 342 -1.26 22.02 -3.95
C HIS A 342 -0.64 22.14 -2.55
N ARG A 343 -0.32 21.02 -1.89
CA ARG A 343 0.20 21.00 -0.51
C ARG A 343 1.42 21.90 -0.28
N PRO A 344 2.44 21.96 -1.17
CA PRO A 344 3.58 22.87 -1.00
C PRO A 344 3.20 24.35 -0.83
N GLN A 345 2.06 24.76 -1.39
CA GLN A 345 1.59 26.13 -1.36
C GLN A 345 0.69 26.45 -0.14
N VAL A 346 0.36 25.45 0.69
CA VAL A 346 -0.54 25.64 1.84
C VAL A 346 0.19 26.20 3.08
N LEU A 347 1.49 25.89 3.25
CA LEU A 347 2.29 26.44 4.34
C LEU A 347 2.81 27.84 3.98
N PRO A 348 2.58 28.86 4.82
CA PRO A 348 3.10 30.20 4.59
C PRO A 348 4.62 30.24 4.84
N SER A 349 5.41 30.61 3.84
CA SER A 349 6.77 31.11 4.09
C SER A 349 6.70 32.62 4.37
N ALA A 350 7.52 33.12 5.31
CA ALA A 350 7.50 34.52 5.75
C ALA A 350 7.71 35.52 4.59
N GLU A 351 8.44 35.12 3.55
CA GLU A 351 8.72 35.92 2.35
C GLU A 351 7.51 36.02 1.40
N THR A 352 6.64 35.00 1.38
CA THR A 352 5.53 34.87 0.42
C THR A 352 4.31 35.72 0.79
N ALA A 353 4.17 36.10 2.07
CA ALA A 353 3.07 36.94 2.56
C ALA A 353 3.09 38.37 1.99
N ALA A 354 4.23 38.82 1.47
CA ALA A 354 4.42 40.18 0.98
C ALA A 354 3.76 40.45 -0.39
N HIS A 355 3.55 39.44 -1.25
CA HIS A 355 3.09 39.65 -2.64
C HIS A 355 1.60 39.28 -2.87
N PRO A 356 0.75 40.18 -3.41
CA PRO A 356 -0.70 39.94 -3.58
C PRO A 356 -1.06 38.74 -4.47
N GLN A 357 -0.33 38.53 -5.57
CA GLN A 357 -0.54 37.38 -6.47
C GLN A 357 -0.23 36.04 -5.80
N CYS A 358 0.79 35.99 -4.93
CA CYS A 358 1.13 34.78 -4.18
C CYS A 358 0.02 34.41 -3.19
N ARG A 359 -0.61 35.40 -2.53
CA ARG A 359 -1.74 35.16 -1.63
C ARG A 359 -2.96 34.55 -2.35
N ALA A 360 -3.33 35.10 -3.51
CA ALA A 360 -4.48 34.57 -4.27
C ALA A 360 -4.26 33.11 -4.70
N LEU A 361 -3.04 32.74 -5.10
CA LEU A 361 -2.68 31.36 -5.43
C LEU A 361 -2.71 30.43 -4.22
N GLN A 362 -2.20 30.89 -3.06
CA GLN A 362 -2.30 30.13 -1.81
C GLN A 362 -3.75 29.89 -1.39
N ASP A 363 -4.65 30.86 -1.59
CA ASP A 363 -6.08 30.69 -1.31
C ASP A 363 -6.73 29.64 -2.21
N VAL A 364 -6.36 29.60 -3.50
CA VAL A 364 -6.79 28.53 -4.42
C VAL A 364 -6.30 27.18 -3.92
N SER A 365 -5.01 27.05 -3.62
CA SER A 365 -4.40 25.80 -3.15
C SER A 365 -4.99 25.31 -1.83
N ARG A 366 -5.27 26.21 -0.88
CA ARG A 366 -5.99 25.88 0.36
C ARG A 366 -7.38 25.32 0.09
N ARG A 367 -8.12 25.90 -0.86
CA ARG A 367 -9.44 25.39 -1.25
C ARG A 367 -9.35 24.01 -1.89
N GLN A 368 -8.41 23.82 -2.82
CA GLN A 368 -8.22 22.54 -3.52
C GLN A 368 -7.87 21.40 -2.55
N VAL A 369 -6.94 21.64 -1.63
CA VAL A 369 -6.52 20.64 -0.64
C VAL A 369 -7.66 20.28 0.32
N ARG A 370 -8.48 21.25 0.72
CA ARG A 370 -9.67 20.99 1.55
C ARG A 370 -10.77 20.25 0.80
N GLU A 371 -10.98 20.57 -0.46
CA GLU A 371 -11.93 19.84 -1.32
C GLU A 371 -11.49 18.39 -1.49
N ALA A 372 -10.23 18.17 -1.86
CA ALA A 372 -9.64 16.83 -1.97
C ALA A 372 -9.81 16.01 -0.68
N SER A 373 -9.56 16.61 0.49
CA SER A 373 -9.77 15.95 1.78
C SER A 373 -11.23 15.53 1.99
N ARG A 374 -12.19 16.42 1.69
CA ARG A 374 -13.63 16.14 1.81
C ARG A 374 -14.09 15.02 0.88
N GLU A 375 -13.62 15.00 -0.36
CA GLU A 375 -13.98 13.95 -1.34
C GLU A 375 -13.37 12.59 -1.00
N ILE A 376 -12.10 12.54 -0.57
CA ILE A 376 -11.48 11.31 -0.05
C ILE A 376 -12.28 10.77 1.13
N THR A 377 -12.67 11.64 2.06
CA THR A 377 -13.45 11.27 3.24
C THR A 377 -14.83 10.74 2.85
N ARG A 378 -15.50 11.37 1.89
CA ARG A 378 -16.81 10.93 1.39
C ARG A 378 -16.74 9.53 0.78
N ALA A 379 -15.73 9.28 -0.06
CA ALA A 379 -15.51 7.96 -0.65
C ALA A 379 -15.20 6.91 0.42
N ALA A 380 -14.31 7.23 1.37
CA ALA A 380 -13.96 6.36 2.49
C ALA A 380 -15.18 6.02 3.37
N GLN A 381 -16.03 7.01 3.65
CA GLN A 381 -17.27 6.83 4.41
C GLN A 381 -18.24 5.89 3.70
N ALA A 382 -18.42 6.07 2.39
CA ALA A 382 -19.30 5.21 1.60
C ALA A 382 -18.83 3.75 1.60
N LEU A 383 -17.51 3.52 1.46
CA LEU A 383 -16.92 2.19 1.58
C LEU A 383 -17.09 1.62 3.00
N PHE A 384 -16.93 2.44 4.03
CA PHE A 384 -17.10 2.01 5.42
C PHE A 384 -18.54 1.56 5.71
N HIS A 385 -19.53 2.34 5.30
CA HIS A 385 -20.95 2.01 5.50
C HIS A 385 -21.37 0.71 4.80
N LEU A 386 -20.78 0.42 3.63
CA LEU A 386 -21.02 -0.83 2.89
C LEU A 386 -20.09 -1.98 3.33
N GLN A 387 -19.30 -1.79 4.39
CA GLN A 387 -18.31 -2.75 4.89
C GLN A 387 -17.24 -3.17 3.87
N LEU A 388 -17.00 -2.32 2.88
CA LEU A 388 -16.05 -2.53 1.79
C LEU A 388 -14.67 -1.91 2.07
N ALA A 389 -14.55 -1.04 3.07
CA ALA A 389 -13.30 -0.36 3.42
C ALA A 389 -12.13 -1.32 3.67
N ARG A 390 -12.41 -2.51 4.22
CA ARG A 390 -11.42 -3.58 4.47
C ARG A 390 -10.70 -4.09 3.21
N TYR A 391 -11.31 -3.88 2.03
CA TYR A 391 -10.77 -4.31 0.74
C TYR A 391 -9.85 -3.27 0.09
N LEU A 392 -9.59 -2.15 0.75
CA LEU A 392 -8.57 -1.22 0.27
C LEU A 392 -7.17 -1.85 0.36
N PRO A 393 -6.34 -1.76 -0.70
CA PRO A 393 -4.94 -2.15 -0.65
C PRO A 393 -4.15 -1.18 0.23
N THR A 394 -2.84 -1.41 0.40
CA THR A 394 -1.95 -0.48 1.14
C THR A 394 -2.03 0.97 0.62
N THR A 395 -2.34 1.17 -0.67
CA THR A 395 -2.60 2.50 -1.26
C THR A 395 -3.74 3.24 -0.57
N GLY A 396 -4.70 2.54 0.05
CA GLY A 396 -5.73 3.13 0.91
C GLY A 396 -5.14 3.97 2.04
N VAL A 397 -4.08 3.48 2.69
CA VAL A 397 -3.35 4.24 3.74
C VAL A 397 -2.74 5.51 3.15
N THR A 398 -2.07 5.38 2.00
CA THR A 398 -1.46 6.49 1.26
C THR A 398 -2.44 7.63 0.98
N VAL A 399 -3.65 7.31 0.50
CA VAL A 399 -4.64 8.33 0.11
C VAL A 399 -5.41 8.90 1.30
N LEU A 400 -5.57 8.16 2.39
CA LEU A 400 -6.25 8.64 3.60
C LEU A 400 -5.40 9.64 4.39
N LEU A 401 -4.09 9.41 4.47
CA LEU A 401 -3.16 10.26 5.22
C LEU A 401 -3.27 11.76 4.90
N PRO A 402 -3.21 12.24 3.64
CA PRO A 402 -3.34 13.66 3.35
C PRO A 402 -4.70 14.21 3.79
N ALA A 403 -5.81 13.47 3.64
CA ALA A 403 -7.11 13.92 4.10
C ALA A 403 -7.16 14.08 5.62
N ILE A 404 -6.64 13.10 6.37
CA ILE A 404 -6.58 13.14 7.84
C ILE A 404 -5.76 14.34 8.33
N ILE A 405 -4.61 14.60 7.70
CA ILE A 405 -3.75 15.74 8.04
C ILE A 405 -4.50 17.07 7.87
N ILE A 406 -5.22 17.23 6.77
CA ILE A 406 -5.97 18.48 6.51
C ILE A 406 -7.11 18.66 7.51
N HIS A 407 -7.83 17.59 7.84
CA HIS A 407 -8.82 17.66 8.92
C HIS A 407 -8.19 18.01 10.25
N LEU A 408 -7.02 17.45 10.57
CA LEU A 408 -6.31 17.77 11.82
C LEU A 408 -5.95 19.25 11.91
N LEU A 409 -5.51 19.87 10.80
CA LEU A 409 -5.24 21.30 10.72
C LEU A 409 -6.52 22.14 10.90
N ASP A 410 -7.63 21.70 10.31
CA ASP A 410 -8.91 22.43 10.34
C ASP A 410 -9.71 22.25 11.65
N ILE A 411 -9.35 21.29 12.53
CA ILE A 411 -9.95 21.16 13.89
C ILE A 411 -9.74 22.41 14.75
N LYS A 412 -8.68 23.17 14.49
CA LYS A 412 -8.42 24.45 15.18
C LYS A 412 -8.94 25.67 14.43
N SER A 413 -9.73 25.47 13.37
CA SER A 413 -10.29 26.57 12.61
C SER A 413 -11.13 27.50 13.50
N PRO A 414 -11.02 28.84 13.32
CA PRO A 414 -11.87 29.79 14.03
C PRO A 414 -13.34 29.66 13.61
N ASN A 415 -13.61 29.14 12.40
CA ASN A 415 -14.96 28.87 11.92
C ASN A 415 -15.51 27.57 12.54
N GLY A 416 -16.61 27.68 13.30
CA GLY A 416 -17.26 26.54 13.95
C GLY A 416 -17.71 25.45 12.99
N GLY A 417 -18.30 25.81 11.84
CA GLY A 417 -18.76 24.83 10.85
C GLY A 417 -17.61 24.03 10.24
N THR A 418 -16.51 24.70 9.87
CA THR A 418 -15.29 24.04 9.38
C THR A 418 -14.70 23.10 10.42
N ARG A 419 -14.66 23.53 11.69
CA ARG A 419 -14.16 22.71 12.78
C ARG A 419 -15.01 21.45 13.02
N ASP A 420 -16.32 21.56 12.96
CA ASP A 420 -17.23 20.43 13.16
C ASP A 420 -17.15 19.43 12.00
N GLU A 421 -17.06 19.92 10.76
CA GLU A 421 -16.83 19.10 9.58
C GLU A 421 -15.47 18.37 9.67
N ALA A 422 -14.41 19.08 10.04
CA ALA A 422 -13.07 18.51 10.21
C ALA A 422 -13.04 17.42 11.29
N ARG A 423 -13.73 17.60 12.43
CA ARG A 423 -13.84 16.56 13.47
C ARG A 423 -14.52 15.30 12.96
N LYS A 424 -15.62 15.43 12.22
CA LYS A 424 -16.33 14.28 11.61
C LYS A 424 -15.48 13.58 10.55
N GLY A 425 -14.82 14.36 9.70
CA GLY A 425 -13.95 13.84 8.65
C GLY A 425 -12.74 13.11 9.22
N PHE A 426 -12.10 13.69 10.24
CA PHE A 426 -11.00 13.05 10.98
C PHE A 426 -11.45 11.71 11.57
N ALA A 427 -12.56 11.68 12.32
CA ALA A 427 -13.06 10.44 12.94
C ALA A 427 -13.40 9.35 11.91
N THR A 428 -13.99 9.73 10.78
CA THR A 428 -14.34 8.81 9.70
C THR A 428 -13.09 8.19 9.07
N CYS A 429 -12.11 9.01 8.68
CA CYS A 429 -10.88 8.53 8.07
C CYS A 429 -10.02 7.71 9.05
N MET A 430 -9.99 8.09 10.33
CA MET A 430 -9.34 7.30 11.37
C MET A 430 -10.02 5.94 11.55
N GLY A 431 -11.36 5.88 11.58
CA GLY A 431 -12.09 4.60 11.67
C GLY A 431 -11.77 3.64 10.51
N VAL A 432 -11.64 4.17 9.29
CA VAL A 432 -11.20 3.39 8.14
C VAL A 432 -9.73 2.97 8.29
N LEU A 433 -8.85 3.87 8.73
CA LEU A 433 -7.43 3.56 8.95
C LEU A 433 -7.26 2.46 10.00
N GLU A 434 -8.05 2.45 11.07
CA GLU A 434 -8.06 1.40 12.08
C GLU A 434 -8.42 0.03 11.50
N LEU A 435 -9.41 -0.06 10.59
CA LEU A 435 -9.72 -1.32 9.89
C LEU A 435 -8.53 -1.83 9.05
N LEU A 436 -7.75 -0.91 8.48
CA LEU A 436 -6.58 -1.27 7.66
C LEU A 436 -5.40 -1.76 8.50
N ARG A 437 -5.38 -1.49 9.81
CA ARG A 437 -4.35 -2.00 10.73
C ARG A 437 -4.39 -3.51 10.90
N ASP A 438 -5.52 -4.16 10.67
CA ASP A 438 -5.58 -5.63 10.65
C ASP A 438 -4.69 -6.25 9.56
N ASN A 439 -4.41 -5.46 8.51
CA ASN A 439 -3.75 -5.94 7.30
C ASN A 439 -2.34 -5.36 7.11
N TYR A 440 -2.13 -4.10 7.46
CA TYR A 440 -0.97 -3.34 7.01
C TYR A 440 -0.23 -2.66 8.16
N ALA A 441 1.06 -2.96 8.32
CA ALA A 441 1.92 -2.27 9.29
C ALA A 441 1.99 -0.75 9.01
N ALA A 442 1.92 -0.34 7.73
CA ALA A 442 1.84 1.07 7.34
C ALA A 442 0.68 1.82 8.03
N ALA A 443 -0.45 1.16 8.27
CA ALA A 443 -1.57 1.76 8.99
C ALA A 443 -1.27 1.90 10.49
N ASP A 444 -0.54 0.96 11.11
CA ASP A 444 -0.10 1.09 12.50
C ASP A 444 0.82 2.30 12.68
N PHE A 445 1.81 2.46 11.81
CA PHE A 445 2.72 3.61 11.85
C PHE A 445 1.97 4.93 11.64
N ALA A 446 1.04 4.96 10.68
CA ALA A 446 0.18 6.12 10.46
C ALA A 446 -0.64 6.48 11.70
N THR A 447 -1.31 5.52 12.34
CA THR A 447 -2.08 5.75 13.57
C THR A 447 -1.21 6.24 14.73
N GLN A 448 -0.06 5.61 14.97
CA GLN A 448 0.85 6.00 16.05
C GLN A 448 1.31 7.45 15.88
N PHE A 449 1.72 7.78 14.67
CA PHE A 449 2.15 9.13 14.32
C PHE A 449 1.03 10.16 14.48
N LEU A 450 -0.16 9.89 13.97
CA LEU A 450 -1.31 10.79 14.09
C LEU A 450 -1.68 11.01 15.56
N GLY A 451 -1.56 9.97 16.39
CA GLY A 451 -1.72 10.08 17.84
C GLY A 451 -0.70 11.04 18.48
N ALA A 452 0.58 10.98 18.06
CA ALA A 452 1.60 11.92 18.52
C ALA A 452 1.29 13.36 18.07
N ALA A 453 0.86 13.54 16.81
CA ALA A 453 0.47 14.84 16.28
C ALA A 453 -0.72 15.47 17.04
N MET A 454 -1.74 14.68 17.39
CA MET A 454 -2.88 15.13 18.20
C MET A 454 -2.44 15.61 19.59
N ARG A 455 -1.58 14.84 20.27
CA ARG A 455 -1.03 15.20 21.59
C ARG A 455 -0.25 16.52 21.51
N LYS A 456 0.64 16.66 20.52
CA LYS A 456 1.39 17.90 20.30
C LYS A 456 0.48 19.09 19.99
N ALA A 457 -0.63 18.84 19.29
CA ALA A 457 -1.62 19.87 18.99
C ALA A 457 -2.55 20.20 20.17
N GLY A 458 -2.47 19.51 21.32
CA GLY A 458 -3.41 19.72 22.43
C GLY A 458 -4.86 19.43 22.03
N ILE A 459 -5.06 18.47 21.11
CA ILE A 459 -6.39 18.00 20.71
C ILE A 459 -6.66 16.75 21.54
N ASP A 460 -7.47 16.88 22.58
CA ASP A 460 -7.93 15.72 23.34
C ASP A 460 -8.73 14.80 22.41
N ALA A 461 -8.32 13.53 22.35
CA ALA A 461 -9.12 12.50 21.73
C ALA A 461 -10.44 12.44 22.51
N ALA A 462 -11.55 12.81 21.88
CA ALA A 462 -12.85 12.68 22.49
C ALA A 462 -13.03 11.21 22.90
N GLU A 463 -13.10 10.95 24.21
CA GLU A 463 -13.54 9.65 24.71
C GLU A 463 -14.89 9.34 24.07
N PRO A 464 -15.15 8.09 23.64
CA PRO A 464 -16.48 7.71 23.24
C PRO A 464 -17.39 7.99 24.44
N GLN A 465 -18.37 8.88 24.26
CA GLN A 465 -19.29 9.26 25.32
C GLN A 465 -19.91 8.00 25.93
N GLY A 466 -19.41 7.65 27.12
CA GLY A 466 -19.99 6.63 27.97
C GLY A 466 -21.35 7.14 28.42
N ASN A 467 -22.41 6.67 27.76
CA ASN A 467 -23.75 6.87 28.26
C ASN A 467 -23.96 5.91 29.44
N GLY A 468 -24.23 6.51 30.60
CA GLY A 468 -24.39 5.82 31.87
C GLY A 468 -25.50 4.78 31.87
N THR A 469 -25.16 3.63 32.45
CA THR A 469 -25.96 2.79 33.34
C THR A 469 -27.49 2.76 33.15
N ALA A 470 -27.99 1.64 32.60
CA ALA A 470 -29.22 1.01 33.06
C ALA A 470 -29.11 -0.52 32.93
N GLY A 471 -29.14 -1.20 34.09
CA GLY A 471 -29.78 -2.51 34.33
C GLY A 471 -29.40 -3.73 33.49
N THR A 472 -28.64 -4.61 34.13
CA THR A 472 -28.61 -6.09 34.09
C THR A 472 -29.62 -6.89 33.24
N ASP A 473 -29.10 -8.03 32.76
CA ASP A 473 -29.76 -9.26 32.27
C ASP A 473 -30.09 -9.37 30.77
N ALA A 474 -29.24 -10.11 30.02
CA ALA A 474 -29.60 -11.43 29.48
C ALA A 474 -28.53 -11.94 28.49
N ARG A 475 -27.94 -13.09 28.83
CA ARG A 475 -27.07 -13.90 27.97
C ARG A 475 -27.94 -14.96 27.29
N ALA A 476 -28.29 -14.78 26.02
CA ALA A 476 -28.79 -15.81 25.09
C ALA A 476 -28.88 -15.17 23.69
N GLY A 477 -28.10 -15.60 22.69
CA GLY A 477 -28.46 -16.75 21.85
C GLY A 477 -29.27 -16.27 20.64
N LEU A 478 -28.60 -16.01 19.50
CA LEU A 478 -29.28 -15.75 18.22
C LEU A 478 -28.69 -16.66 17.14
N THR A 479 -29.42 -17.73 16.89
CA THR A 479 -29.42 -18.57 15.69
C THR A 479 -29.89 -17.77 14.45
N PRO A 480 -29.42 -18.12 13.23
CA PRO A 480 -29.95 -17.57 11.98
C PRO A 480 -31.32 -18.17 11.60
N PRO A 481 -32.14 -17.49 10.76
CA PRO A 481 -33.49 -17.92 10.38
C PRO A 481 -33.52 -19.03 9.30
N PRO A 482 -34.66 -19.72 9.10
CA PRO A 482 -34.73 -21.01 8.41
C PRO A 482 -35.03 -20.91 6.91
N ASP A 483 -34.39 -21.78 6.13
CA ASP A 483 -34.75 -22.09 4.75
C ASP A 483 -35.95 -23.05 4.67
N SER A 484 -36.92 -22.72 3.83
CA SER A 484 -38.11 -23.54 3.59
C SER A 484 -38.01 -24.34 2.29
N SER A 485 -37.91 -25.67 2.47
CA SER A 485 -38.65 -26.74 1.74
C SER A 485 -38.22 -27.05 0.28
N THR A 486 -38.08 -28.27 -0.21
CA THR A 486 -38.80 -29.55 0.05
C THR A 486 -37.96 -30.76 -0.48
N GLY A 487 -38.06 -31.92 0.20
CA GLY A 487 -37.49 -33.24 -0.19
C GLY A 487 -38.28 -33.96 -1.30
N PRO A 488 -38.24 -35.33 -1.47
CA PRO A 488 -38.12 -36.38 -0.43
C PRO A 488 -37.07 -37.50 -0.72
N SER A 489 -36.33 -38.00 0.28
CA SER A 489 -36.55 -39.23 1.10
C SER A 489 -35.84 -40.51 0.61
N GLY A 490 -35.08 -41.16 1.49
CA GLY A 490 -34.57 -42.53 1.30
C GLY A 490 -33.57 -43.04 2.35
N ALA A 491 -34.08 -43.43 3.53
CA ALA A 491 -33.63 -44.49 4.46
C ALA A 491 -32.14 -44.84 4.71
N GLY A 492 -31.73 -44.83 6.00
CA GLY A 492 -31.28 -46.08 6.67
C GLY A 492 -29.79 -46.33 6.99
N ALA A 493 -29.31 -45.83 8.15
CA ALA A 493 -28.43 -46.50 9.15
C ALA A 493 -27.01 -47.02 8.72
N PRO A 494 -26.14 -47.53 9.64
CA PRO A 494 -24.83 -46.95 10.01
C PRO A 494 -23.60 -47.81 9.60
N PRO A 495 -22.34 -47.43 9.91
CA PRO A 495 -21.15 -47.94 9.22
C PRO A 495 -20.55 -49.19 9.90
N PRO A 496 -19.67 -49.94 9.21
CA PRO A 496 -18.78 -50.88 9.89
C PRO A 496 -17.36 -50.32 10.00
N SER A 497 -16.84 -50.47 11.21
CA SER A 497 -15.44 -50.55 11.57
C SER A 497 -14.82 -51.89 11.17
N ASN A 498 -13.48 -51.89 11.07
CA ASN A 498 -12.50 -52.95 11.37
C ASN A 498 -11.74 -53.62 10.22
N PHE A 499 -10.42 -53.60 10.45
CA PHE A 499 -9.44 -54.69 10.30
C PHE A 499 -9.13 -55.18 8.89
N TRP A 500 -7.87 -55.09 8.48
CA TRP A 500 -6.96 -56.25 8.53
C TRP A 500 -5.50 -55.82 8.68
N ASP A 501 -4.82 -56.65 9.46
CA ASP A 501 -3.44 -56.62 9.90
C ASP A 501 -2.44 -57.04 8.80
N GLY A 502 -1.18 -56.68 8.98
CA GLY A 502 -0.09 -56.94 8.04
C GLY A 502 0.47 -58.37 8.05
N SER A 503 1.46 -58.61 7.18
CA SER A 503 2.51 -59.65 7.32
C SER A 503 3.59 -59.55 6.22
N ASN A 504 4.83 -59.41 6.70
CA ASN A 504 6.17 -59.69 6.15
C ASN A 504 6.35 -60.45 4.82
N ALA A 505 7.35 -60.01 4.04
CA ALA A 505 8.54 -60.82 3.68
C ALA A 505 9.64 -59.97 3.00
N THR A 506 10.88 -60.04 3.52
CA THR A 506 12.15 -59.74 2.81
C THR A 506 12.76 -61.07 2.29
N PRO A 507 13.77 -61.10 1.38
CA PRO A 507 15.17 -60.98 1.83
C PRO A 507 16.22 -60.41 0.80
N ASN A 508 17.43 -60.16 1.34
CA ASN A 508 18.78 -59.98 0.72
C ASN A 508 19.13 -58.61 0.12
N GLY A 509 20.29 -57.98 0.36
CA GLY A 509 21.52 -58.33 1.09
C GLY A 509 22.76 -57.63 0.46
N MET A 510 23.75 -57.25 1.30
CA MET A 510 25.07 -56.60 1.03
C MET A 510 25.06 -55.06 0.89
N GLY A 511 25.95 -54.27 1.52
CA GLY A 511 27.14 -54.55 2.32
C GLY A 511 27.72 -53.25 2.92
N VAL A 512 28.60 -53.45 3.90
CA VAL A 512 29.08 -52.57 4.99
C VAL A 512 29.95 -51.37 4.56
N GLY A 513 29.88 -50.28 5.34
CA GLY A 513 30.92 -49.25 5.44
C GLY A 513 30.67 -48.25 6.59
N GLU A 514 31.16 -48.57 7.80
CA GLU A 514 31.19 -47.68 8.97
C GLU A 514 32.20 -46.54 8.78
N VAL A 515 31.80 -45.29 9.09
CA VAL A 515 32.70 -44.30 9.72
C VAL A 515 31.90 -43.45 10.72
N THR A 516 32.46 -43.41 11.92
CA THR A 516 32.16 -42.78 13.21
C THR A 516 31.70 -41.30 13.23
N THR A 517 30.72 -41.01 14.09
CA THR A 517 30.40 -39.69 14.67
C THR A 517 31.33 -39.32 15.84
N PRO A 518 31.46 -38.01 16.16
CA PRO A 518 31.13 -37.55 17.52
C PRO A 518 30.47 -36.13 17.53
N PRO A 519 30.15 -35.53 18.69
CA PRO A 519 28.89 -35.66 19.42
C PRO A 519 28.05 -34.37 19.43
N ASP A 520 26.83 -34.53 19.95
CA ASP A 520 25.86 -33.48 20.28
C ASP A 520 26.43 -32.34 21.12
N ASP A 521 26.10 -31.10 20.74
CA ASP A 521 25.93 -29.99 21.69
C ASP A 521 24.49 -29.48 21.54
N ALA A 522 23.66 -29.89 22.49
CA ALA A 522 22.39 -29.27 22.78
C ALA A 522 22.61 -27.98 23.60
N ASP A 523 21.58 -27.13 23.60
CA ASP A 523 21.40 -25.97 24.48
C ASP A 523 22.13 -24.67 24.13
N ALA A 524 21.53 -23.93 23.18
CA ALA A 524 21.59 -22.47 23.18
C ALA A 524 20.17 -21.90 23.10
N GLU A 525 19.51 -21.80 24.25
CA GLU A 525 18.36 -20.91 24.46
C GLU A 525 18.79 -19.46 24.13
N MET A 526 18.37 -18.94 22.99
CA MET A 526 18.53 -17.53 22.67
C MET A 526 17.44 -16.75 23.40
N LYS A 527 17.75 -16.31 24.63
CA LYS A 527 16.97 -15.34 25.40
C LYS A 527 16.79 -14.06 24.57
N LEU A 528 15.54 -13.73 24.27
CA LEU A 528 15.12 -12.43 23.78
C LEU A 528 15.42 -11.38 24.87
N GLY A 529 16.54 -10.67 24.71
CA GLY A 529 16.82 -9.46 25.46
C GLY A 529 15.93 -8.32 24.97
N ASN A 530 15.27 -7.63 25.90
CA ASN A 530 14.62 -6.36 25.65
C ASN A 530 15.65 -5.35 25.12
N CYS A 531 15.59 -5.01 23.84
CA CYS A 531 16.21 -3.80 23.34
C CYS A 531 15.19 -2.65 23.45
N GLU A 532 15.56 -1.66 24.26
CA GLU A 532 14.88 -0.39 24.38
C GLU A 532 14.83 0.30 23.01
N VAL A 533 13.63 0.71 22.61
CA VAL A 533 13.37 1.43 21.36
C VAL A 533 13.87 2.87 21.56
N GLY A 534 15.08 3.13 21.09
CA GLY A 534 15.66 4.46 21.02
C GLY A 534 16.17 4.72 19.62
N GLY A 535 15.52 5.65 18.91
CA GLY A 535 16.04 6.27 17.70
C GLY A 535 15.47 5.72 16.39
N GLU A 536 14.30 6.25 15.98
CA GLU A 536 13.95 6.60 14.59
C GLU A 536 12.55 7.25 14.47
N GLU A 537 12.08 7.97 15.50
CA GLU A 537 10.90 8.86 15.40
C GLU A 537 11.18 10.06 14.45
N GLY A 538 12.45 10.41 14.22
CA GLY A 538 12.88 11.69 13.65
C GLY A 538 12.57 11.99 12.17
N VAL A 539 12.52 11.02 11.25
CA VAL A 539 12.42 11.34 9.80
C VAL A 539 11.01 11.73 9.38
N PHE A 540 9.99 11.12 10.00
CA PHE A 540 8.59 11.48 9.81
C PHE A 540 8.18 12.63 10.76
N GLU A 541 8.83 12.76 11.93
CA GLU A 541 8.66 13.89 12.86
C GLU A 541 9.23 15.22 12.39
N GLU A 542 10.46 15.29 11.84
CA GLU A 542 11.10 16.57 11.48
C GLU A 542 10.32 17.29 10.36
N GLN A 543 9.82 16.56 9.37
CA GLN A 543 9.12 17.14 8.22
C GLN A 543 7.66 17.51 8.49
N PHE A 544 7.05 16.90 9.51
CA PHE A 544 5.72 17.28 9.98
C PHE A 544 5.80 18.29 11.13
N GLY A 545 6.90 18.34 11.87
CA GLY A 545 7.22 19.41 12.81
C GLY A 545 7.11 20.78 12.15
N ALA A 546 7.57 20.91 10.90
CA ALA A 546 7.39 22.12 10.08
C ALA A 546 5.94 22.37 9.60
N LEU A 547 5.08 21.35 9.59
CA LEU A 547 3.67 21.44 9.17
C LEU A 547 2.72 21.70 10.36
N VAL A 548 3.15 21.39 11.60
CA VAL A 548 2.40 21.54 12.86
C VAL A 548 3.01 22.60 13.76
N ASP A 549 3.95 23.40 13.26
CA ASP A 549 4.47 24.53 14.02
C ASP A 549 3.36 25.58 14.13
N PHE A 550 2.64 25.55 15.24
CA PHE A 550 1.63 26.54 15.59
C PHE A 550 2.38 27.83 15.92
N GLY A 551 2.65 28.64 14.90
CA GLY A 551 3.23 29.97 15.10
C GLY A 551 2.41 30.74 16.14
N GLU A 552 2.99 30.97 17.32
CA GLU A 552 2.53 31.97 18.26
C GLU A 552 2.75 33.35 17.64
N GLY A 553 1.79 33.78 16.83
CA GLY A 553 1.79 35.08 16.16
C GLY A 553 0.45 35.78 16.39
N GLY A 554 0.09 36.02 17.66
CA GLY A 554 -1.03 36.90 18.01
C GLY A 554 -0.60 38.37 17.98
N PRO A 555 -1.41 39.29 17.43
CA PRO A 555 -1.06 40.71 17.36
C PRO A 555 -1.38 41.39 18.70
N GLY A 556 -0.36 41.94 19.38
CA GLY A 556 -0.53 42.82 20.53
C GLY A 556 -0.74 44.27 20.06
N ALA A 557 -1.92 44.82 20.33
CA ALA A 557 -2.29 46.20 20.08
C ALA A 557 -1.85 47.14 21.22
N GLU A 558 -1.30 48.29 20.82
CA GLU A 558 -1.36 49.65 21.38
C GLU A 558 -1.07 49.95 22.87
N GLY A 559 -0.21 50.96 23.11
CA GLY A 559 -0.14 51.70 24.37
C GLY A 559 1.13 52.56 24.55
N ALA A 560 0.97 53.87 24.70
CA ALA A 560 1.99 54.91 24.55
C ALA A 560 2.81 55.29 25.83
N GLU A 561 3.95 55.95 25.55
CA GLU A 561 4.59 57.09 26.26
C GLU A 561 5.51 56.93 27.50
N MET A 562 6.78 57.34 27.27
CA MET A 562 7.61 58.34 27.98
C MET A 562 8.24 58.11 29.38
N VAL A 563 9.59 58.12 29.36
CA VAL A 563 10.57 58.86 30.21
C VAL A 563 10.85 58.41 31.67
N GLY A 564 12.12 58.02 31.91
CA GLY A 564 12.96 58.62 32.96
C GLY A 564 13.50 57.72 34.09
N GLY A 565 14.84 57.63 34.21
CA GLY A 565 15.52 57.74 35.51
C GLY A 565 16.14 56.49 36.18
N MET A 566 17.44 56.30 35.93
CA MET A 566 18.56 55.99 36.86
C MET A 566 18.45 54.96 38.04
N HIS A 567 19.47 54.09 38.03
CA HIS A 567 20.33 53.55 39.12
C HIS A 567 19.89 52.31 39.93
N GLY A 568 20.82 51.34 40.01
CA GLY A 568 20.82 50.25 40.98
C GLY A 568 21.59 49.01 40.47
N GLU A 569 22.84 48.86 40.91
CA GLU A 569 23.82 47.85 40.51
C GLU A 569 23.51 46.41 40.97
N SER A 570 24.06 45.43 40.23
CA SER A 570 25.01 44.38 40.68
C SER A 570 24.68 42.91 40.33
N GLY A 571 25.70 42.25 39.74
CA GLY A 571 25.86 40.78 39.54
C GLY A 571 25.43 40.28 38.15
N GLY A 572 26.27 40.16 37.13
CA GLY A 572 27.49 39.34 37.03
C GLY A 572 27.10 37.88 36.72
N PHE A 573 27.15 37.38 35.49
CA PHE A 573 28.38 36.96 34.78
C PHE A 573 28.17 36.83 33.26
N MET A 574 29.23 37.19 32.49
CA MET A 574 29.40 37.13 31.03
C MET A 574 29.43 35.68 30.49
N MET A 575 28.99 35.33 29.27
CA MET A 575 29.22 35.83 27.89
C MET A 575 30.56 35.41 27.26
N GLY A 576 30.46 35.02 25.98
CA GLY A 576 31.54 34.79 25.02
C GLY A 576 31.04 33.80 23.97
N GLY A 577 30.76 34.14 22.72
CA GLY A 577 31.32 35.19 21.84
C GLY A 577 31.80 34.48 20.58
N MET A 578 31.03 34.57 19.48
CA MET A 578 31.40 35.15 18.18
C MET A 578 32.71 34.64 17.55
N GLU A 579 32.65 34.19 16.29
CA GLU A 579 33.13 34.99 15.15
C GLU A 579 32.85 34.32 13.79
N PHE A 580 32.29 35.11 12.88
CA PHE A 580 32.24 34.87 11.44
C PHE A 580 33.54 35.42 10.83
N GLY A 581 34.20 34.64 9.96
CA GLY A 581 35.34 35.10 9.17
C GLY A 581 35.31 34.49 7.77
N GLY A 582 35.02 35.32 6.77
CA GLY A 582 35.18 34.98 5.36
C GLY A 582 36.64 35.10 4.90
N GLY A 583 36.97 34.43 3.79
CA GLY A 583 38.27 34.59 3.14
C GLY A 583 38.47 33.61 1.99
N TRP A 584 38.65 34.16 0.79
CA TRP A 584 38.90 33.49 -0.48
C TRP A 584 40.29 32.83 -0.56
N GLY A 585 40.42 31.79 -1.41
CA GLY A 585 41.69 31.52 -2.12
C GLY A 585 42.12 30.04 -2.28
N GLY A 586 41.91 29.50 -3.49
CA GLY A 586 42.99 28.98 -4.37
C GLY A 586 43.69 27.63 -4.13
N VAL A 587 43.49 26.74 -5.12
CA VAL A 587 44.48 25.89 -5.86
C VAL A 587 44.98 24.54 -5.29
N MET A 588 44.46 23.48 -5.95
CA MET A 588 45.03 22.22 -6.53
C MET A 588 46.15 21.35 -5.92
N VAL A 589 45.99 20.05 -6.28
CA VAL A 589 46.93 18.91 -6.45
C VAL A 589 47.23 18.15 -5.14
N GLU A 590 47.06 16.83 -5.04
CA GLU A 590 47.24 15.71 -6.00
C GLU A 590 46.18 14.61 -5.82
#